data_AF-A0A1I8B528-F1
#
_entry.id   AF-A0A1I8B528-F1
#
_cell.length_a   1.000
_cell.length_b   1.000
_cell.length_c   1.000
_cell.angle_alpha   90.00
_cell.angle_beta   90.00
_cell.angle_gamma   90.00
#
_symmetry.space_group_name_H-M   'P 1'
#
loop_
_entity.id
_entity.type
_entity.pdbx_description
1 polymer ?
#
loop_
_entity_poly.entity_id
_entity_poly.type
_entity_poly.pdbx_seq_one_letter_code
_entity_poly.pdbx_strand_id
1 'polypeptide(L)'
;MKQWEQLKLSATGPVLIFEASLYNFCAALHLDFLSVRFYAGLFILLIATCTSALDGARLLVYVTRFTEERGHGFIIKPKISASDWYAILTAFIAALLVFILLFVETEITELLLCRKERGCKKGSGMHWDLVLMGICAFLCSLFGLPWMCAAAVQSLAHCSSLSVMKKTAPGTRPEVDYVLEQRVTTIGVSLLIGLIAFGGNYLRLPLASLFGVFLYLGVMNLRGVQLIHRIVLFFIPKKYLPDTRYAQEIDGDESEDEDDFYDPTLPV
;
A
#
# COMPACT_ATOMS: atom_id res chain seq x y z
N MET A 1 -11.26 -11.69 5.46
CA MET A 1 -10.27 -12.80 5.47
C MET A 1 -10.03 -13.46 4.10
N LYS A 2 -10.29 -12.81 2.95
CA LYS A 2 -10.11 -13.42 1.61
C LYS A 2 -9.18 -12.66 0.64
N GLN A 3 -8.85 -11.39 0.91
CA GLN A 3 -7.99 -10.53 0.07
C GLN A 3 -6.47 -10.66 0.36
N TRP A 4 -6.09 -10.91 1.62
CA TRP A 4 -4.71 -11.04 2.13
C TRP A 4 -3.73 -11.87 1.29
N GLU A 5 -4.23 -12.82 0.51
CA GLU A 5 -3.42 -13.77 -0.25
C GLU A 5 -2.54 -13.08 -1.32
N GLN A 6 -2.96 -11.88 -1.74
CA GLN A 6 -2.33 -11.06 -2.79
C GLN A 6 -1.51 -9.88 -2.26
N LEU A 7 -1.65 -9.53 -0.98
CA LEU A 7 -0.90 -8.44 -0.35
C LEU A 7 0.54 -8.90 -0.09
N LYS A 8 1.51 -8.09 -0.51
CA LYS A 8 2.93 -8.28 -0.21
C LYS A 8 3.35 -7.30 0.87
N LEU A 9 3.74 -7.81 2.03
CA LEU A 9 4.34 -7.02 3.10
C LEU A 9 5.82 -6.74 2.79
N SER A 10 6.22 -5.47 2.88
CA SER A 10 7.61 -5.03 2.78
C SER A 10 7.84 -3.75 3.59
N ALA A 11 9.09 -3.37 3.83
CA ALA A 11 9.39 -2.04 4.35
C ALA A 11 9.20 -1.00 3.24
N THR A 12 8.46 0.08 3.51
CA THR A 12 8.20 1.16 2.55
C THR A 12 9.10 2.36 2.82
N GLY A 13 9.36 3.16 1.77
CA GLY A 13 10.22 4.34 1.86
C GLY A 13 9.79 5.33 2.95
N PRO A 14 8.51 5.73 3.04
CA PRO A 14 8.03 6.62 4.09
C PRO A 14 8.26 6.09 5.51
N VAL A 15 8.02 4.79 5.75
CA VAL A 15 8.23 4.18 7.06
C VAL A 15 9.71 4.10 7.43
N LEU A 16 10.60 3.80 6.48
CA LEU A 16 12.06 3.83 6.71
C LEU A 16 12.59 5.24 7.00
N ILE A 17 12.08 6.26 6.30
CA ILE A 17 12.42 7.67 6.56
C ILE A 17 11.92 8.11 7.94
N PHE A 18 10.72 7.66 8.34
CA PHE A 18 10.20 7.90 9.68
C PHE A 18 11.06 7.20 10.75
N GLU A 19 11.43 5.93 10.57
CA GLU A 19 12.31 5.20 11.50
C GLU A 19 13.66 5.89 11.69
N ALA A 20 14.29 6.36 10.60
CA ALA A 20 15.53 7.13 10.66
C ALA A 20 15.35 8.48 11.37
N SER A 21 14.22 9.16 11.16
CA SER A 21 13.88 10.41 11.83
C SER A 21 13.64 10.22 13.33
N LEU A 22 12.92 9.15 13.71
CA LEU A 22 12.68 8.76 15.09
C LEU A 22 13.98 8.37 15.81
N TYR A 23 14.90 7.68 15.12
CA TYR A 23 16.22 7.36 15.64
C TYR A 23 17.02 8.62 15.97
N ASN A 24 17.12 9.57 15.03
CA ASN A 24 17.80 10.85 15.24
C ASN A 24 17.17 11.66 16.37
N PHE A 25 15.84 11.65 16.49
CA PHE A 25 15.11 12.31 17.57
C PHE A 25 15.36 11.66 18.94
N CYS A 26 15.38 10.33 19.02
CA CYS A 26 15.73 9.60 20.24
C CYS A 26 17.18 9.88 20.66
N ALA A 27 18.11 9.91 19.71
CA ALA A 27 19.52 10.23 19.96
C ALA A 27 19.70 11.67 20.52
N ALA A 28 18.93 12.65 20.01
CA ALA A 28 18.94 14.02 20.49
C ALA A 28 18.37 14.18 21.92
N LEU A 29 17.46 13.30 22.34
CA LEU A 29 16.86 13.28 23.67
C LEU A 29 17.53 12.30 24.65
N HIS A 30 18.63 11.64 24.25
CA HIS A 30 19.26 10.55 24.99
C HIS A 30 18.30 9.40 25.38
N LEU A 31 17.26 9.16 24.57
CA LEU A 31 16.29 8.09 24.77
C LEU A 31 16.74 6.81 24.07
N ASP A 32 16.52 5.67 24.73
CA ASP A 32 16.70 4.37 24.11
C ASP A 32 15.66 4.15 23.00
N PHE A 33 16.08 4.36 21.75
CA PHE A 33 15.26 4.16 20.54
C PHE A 33 14.52 2.81 20.55
N LEU A 34 15.18 1.74 21.01
CA LEU A 34 14.61 0.40 21.03
C LEU A 34 13.47 0.25 22.05
N SER A 35 13.52 1.01 23.15
CA SER A 35 12.42 1.14 24.11
C SER A 35 11.25 1.90 23.51
N VAL A 36 11.51 3.07 22.92
CA VAL A 36 10.49 3.91 22.25
C VAL A 36 9.80 3.12 21.14
N ARG A 37 10.56 2.34 20.36
CA ARG A 37 10.06 1.42 19.34
C ARG A 37 9.06 0.43 19.92
N PHE A 38 9.43 -0.32 20.98
CA PHE A 38 8.55 -1.30 21.64
C PHE A 38 7.22 -0.69 22.09
N TYR A 39 7.25 0.44 22.80
CA TYR A 39 6.03 1.13 23.21
C TYR A 39 5.20 1.62 22.02
N ALA A 40 5.85 2.15 20.97
CA ALA A 40 5.16 2.56 19.75
C ALA A 40 4.45 1.39 19.05
N GLY A 41 5.10 0.23 18.93
CA GLY A 41 4.48 -0.99 18.40
C GLY A 41 3.27 -1.48 19.21
N LEU A 42 3.34 -1.36 20.54
CA LEU A 42 2.22 -1.68 21.43
C LEU A 42 1.04 -0.70 21.25
N PHE A 43 1.33 0.60 21.14
CA PHE A 43 0.30 1.60 20.85
C PHE A 43 -0.32 1.41 19.46
N ILE A 44 0.46 1.05 18.42
CA ILE A 44 -0.07 0.74 17.08
C ILE A 44 -1.06 -0.44 17.13
N LEU A 45 -0.75 -1.51 17.86
CA LEU A 45 -1.67 -2.64 18.05
C LEU A 45 -2.97 -2.21 18.75
N LEU A 46 -2.88 -1.40 19.81
CA LEU A 46 -4.06 -0.89 20.51
C LEU A 46 -4.91 0.04 19.63
N ILE A 47 -4.28 0.92 18.84
CA ILE A 47 -5.00 1.82 17.93
C ILE A 47 -5.66 1.00 16.82
N ALA A 48 -4.95 0.07 16.18
CA ALA A 48 -5.49 -0.76 15.10
C ALA A 48 -6.65 -1.66 15.53
N THR A 49 -6.54 -2.30 16.71
CA THR A 49 -7.64 -3.11 17.27
C THR A 49 -8.83 -2.25 17.69
N CYS A 50 -8.60 -1.06 18.24
CA CYS A 50 -9.64 -0.08 18.55
C CYS A 50 -10.37 0.41 17.29
N THR A 51 -9.65 0.80 16.23
CA THR A 51 -10.24 1.26 14.97
C THR A 51 -11.06 0.15 14.28
N SER A 52 -10.57 -1.09 14.26
CA SER A 52 -11.32 -2.22 13.71
C SER A 52 -12.54 -2.63 14.55
N ALA A 53 -12.58 -2.33 15.85
CA ALA A 53 -13.71 -2.63 16.71
C ALA A 53 -14.83 -1.58 16.65
N LEU A 54 -14.59 -0.41 16.03
CA LEU A 54 -15.46 0.76 16.05
C LEU A 54 -15.97 1.21 14.67
N ASP A 55 -15.75 0.44 13.59
CA ASP A 55 -16.17 0.75 12.21
C ASP A 55 -15.85 2.21 11.78
N GLY A 56 -14.74 2.77 12.28
CA GLY A 56 -14.28 4.13 12.01
C GLY A 56 -15.16 5.29 12.54
N ALA A 57 -16.34 5.03 13.09
CA ALA A 57 -17.42 6.02 13.19
C ALA A 57 -17.71 6.57 14.60
N ARG A 58 -16.66 6.96 15.36
CA ARG A 58 -16.66 8.03 16.39
C ARG A 58 -15.32 8.12 17.11
N LEU A 59 -14.51 9.11 16.73
CA LEU A 59 -13.23 9.40 17.38
C LEU A 59 -13.45 10.11 18.74
N LEU A 60 -12.62 9.75 19.73
CA LEU A 60 -12.48 10.37 21.06
C LEU A 60 -13.76 10.47 21.92
N VAL A 61 -13.89 9.56 22.89
CA VAL A 61 -13.93 9.85 24.34
C VAL A 61 -14.08 8.51 25.09
N TYR A 62 -13.00 8.04 25.73
CA TYR A 62 -12.96 7.63 27.15
C TYR A 62 -11.51 7.31 27.58
N VAL A 63 -11.21 7.51 28.87
CA VAL A 63 -9.84 7.81 29.37
C VAL A 63 -9.42 6.89 30.53
N THR A 64 -8.20 6.31 30.44
CA THR A 64 -7.41 5.62 31.52
C THR A 64 -7.99 4.31 32.12
N ARG A 65 -7.24 3.42 32.81
CA ARG A 65 -5.99 3.52 33.61
C ARG A 65 -5.18 2.18 33.62
N PHE A 66 -3.88 2.27 33.96
CA PHE A 66 -2.87 1.21 34.22
C PHE A 66 -3.28 -0.04 35.04
N THR A 67 -2.58 -1.17 34.78
CA THR A 67 -2.08 -2.17 35.76
C THR A 67 -0.91 -3.02 35.20
N GLU A 68 -0.20 -3.75 36.08
CA GLU A 68 0.86 -4.76 35.80
C GLU A 68 0.49 -6.09 36.54
N GLU A 69 1.22 -7.23 36.53
CA GLU A 69 2.64 -7.47 36.28
C GLU A 69 3.01 -8.64 35.32
N ARG A 70 4.28 -8.63 34.86
CA ARG A 70 5.22 -9.77 34.66
C ARG A 70 4.75 -11.07 33.95
N GLY A 71 5.46 -11.37 32.85
CA GLY A 71 5.69 -12.73 32.34
C GLY A 71 7.04 -12.81 31.60
N HIS A 72 7.87 -13.83 31.87
CA HIS A 72 9.21 -13.95 31.30
C HIS A 72 9.18 -14.36 29.81
N GLY A 73 10.03 -13.72 28.98
CA GLY A 73 10.20 -14.07 27.57
C GLY A 73 11.41 -13.37 26.92
N PHE A 74 11.94 -13.95 25.85
CA PHE A 74 13.17 -13.56 25.13
C PHE A 74 12.95 -12.30 24.27
N ILE A 75 12.68 -11.17 24.93
CA ILE A 75 12.27 -9.90 24.32
C ILE A 75 13.26 -8.80 24.71
N ILE A 76 13.42 -7.83 23.80
CA ILE A 76 14.10 -6.54 24.00
C ILE A 76 13.88 -6.01 25.42
N LYS A 77 14.97 -5.68 26.14
CA LYS A 77 14.89 -5.04 27.46
C LYS A 77 14.91 -3.52 27.30
N PRO A 78 13.77 -2.81 27.44
CA PRO A 78 13.79 -1.36 27.46
C PRO A 78 14.49 -0.86 28.74
N LYS A 79 15.45 0.05 28.59
CA LYS A 79 16.10 0.72 29.72
C LYS A 79 15.44 2.10 29.89
N ILE A 80 14.31 2.12 30.59
CA ILE A 80 13.64 3.38 30.97
C ILE A 80 13.51 3.41 32.48
N SER A 81 14.05 4.48 33.08
CA SER A 81 13.80 4.82 34.49
C SER A 81 12.38 5.38 34.61
N ALA A 82 11.71 5.13 35.74
CA ALA A 82 10.33 5.54 35.96
C ALA A 82 10.10 7.07 36.01
N SER A 83 11.14 7.89 35.80
CA SER A 83 11.09 9.35 35.67
C SER A 83 10.63 9.85 34.29
N ASP A 84 10.79 9.04 33.23
CA ASP A 84 10.85 9.57 31.87
C ASP A 84 9.48 9.50 31.16
N TRP A 85 8.48 10.17 31.73
CA TRP A 85 7.12 10.27 31.15
C TRP A 85 7.13 10.84 29.72
N TYR A 86 8.11 11.70 29.39
CA TYR A 86 8.37 12.18 28.05
C TYR A 86 8.62 11.05 27.04
N ALA A 87 9.30 9.96 27.43
CA ALA A 87 9.56 8.83 26.54
C ALA A 87 8.24 8.13 26.12
N ILE A 88 7.30 7.98 27.06
CA ILE A 88 5.97 7.41 26.78
C ILE A 88 5.16 8.34 25.87
N LEU A 89 5.22 9.66 26.10
CA LEU A 89 4.56 10.65 25.24
C LEU A 89 5.13 10.63 23.82
N THR A 90 6.46 10.59 23.67
CA THR A 90 7.10 10.52 22.34
C THR A 90 6.78 9.20 21.61
N ALA A 91 6.73 8.07 22.32
CA ALA A 91 6.29 6.80 21.77
C ALA A 91 4.82 6.82 21.31
N PHE A 92 3.94 7.51 22.04
CA PHE A 92 2.53 7.67 21.65
C PHE A 92 2.38 8.56 20.39
N ILE A 93 3.08 9.69 20.33
CA ILE A 93 3.08 10.58 19.15
C ILE A 93 3.65 9.84 17.93
N ALA A 94 4.76 9.10 18.11
CA ALA A 94 5.34 8.27 17.07
C ALA A 94 4.36 7.18 16.60
N ALA A 95 3.69 6.48 17.52
CA ALA A 95 2.70 5.46 17.20
C ALA A 95 1.51 6.00 16.41
N LEU A 96 1.01 7.18 16.75
CA LEU A 96 -0.08 7.83 16.03
C LEU A 96 0.33 8.14 14.58
N LEU A 97 1.52 8.73 14.40
CA LEU A 97 2.01 9.12 13.08
C LEU A 97 2.33 7.89 12.20
N VAL A 98 2.95 6.86 12.77
CA VAL A 98 3.17 5.56 12.09
C VAL A 98 1.85 4.87 11.80
N PHE A 99 0.89 4.85 12.72
CA PHE A 99 -0.41 4.23 12.48
C PHE A 99 -1.15 4.87 11.30
N ILE A 100 -1.18 6.20 11.22
CA ILE A 100 -1.78 6.90 10.07
C ILE A 100 -1.05 6.52 8.77
N LEU A 101 0.28 6.48 8.79
CA LEU A 101 1.07 6.13 7.62
C LEU A 101 0.82 4.68 7.16
N LEU A 102 0.83 3.72 8.09
CA LEU A 102 0.53 2.31 7.83
C LEU A 102 -0.91 2.13 7.32
N PHE A 103 -1.89 2.78 7.96
CA PHE A 103 -3.30 2.75 7.56
C PHE A 103 -3.51 3.28 6.14
N VAL A 104 -2.94 4.44 5.82
CA VAL A 104 -3.04 5.02 4.48
C VAL A 104 -2.36 4.13 3.44
N GLU A 105 -1.19 3.55 3.74
CA GLU A 105 -0.50 2.63 2.82
C GLU A 105 -1.27 1.30 2.63
N THR A 106 -1.90 0.73 3.67
CA THR A 106 -2.73 -0.49 3.54
C THR A 106 -4.02 -0.23 2.79
N GLU A 107 -4.80 0.77 3.19
CA GLU A 107 -6.11 1.08 2.58
C GLU A 107 -5.98 1.50 1.11
N ILE A 108 -5.00 2.36 0.77
CA ILE A 108 -4.75 2.71 -0.64
C ILE A 108 -4.32 1.48 -1.43
N THR A 109 -3.46 0.63 -0.88
CA THR A 109 -3.04 -0.61 -1.56
C THR A 109 -4.22 -1.55 -1.80
N GLU A 110 -5.09 -1.75 -0.80
CA GLU A 110 -6.27 -2.62 -0.88
C GLU A 110 -7.30 -2.09 -1.87
N LEU A 111 -7.62 -0.79 -1.85
CA LEU A 111 -8.53 -0.17 -2.81
C LEU A 111 -8.01 -0.28 -4.25
N LEU A 112 -6.69 -0.10 -4.44
CA LEU A 112 -6.05 -0.25 -5.76
C LEU A 112 -5.99 -1.73 -6.18
N LEU A 113 -5.90 -2.68 -5.24
CA LEU A 113 -5.99 -4.11 -5.52
C LEU A 113 -7.41 -4.53 -5.92
N CYS A 114 -8.41 -4.04 -5.19
CA CYS A 114 -9.83 -4.38 -5.31
C CYS A 114 -10.59 -3.62 -6.41
N ARG A 115 -9.88 -2.99 -7.37
CA ARG A 115 -10.53 -2.26 -8.47
C ARG A 115 -11.45 -3.19 -9.26
N LYS A 116 -12.72 -2.79 -9.42
CA LYS A 116 -13.80 -3.57 -10.08
C LYS A 116 -13.38 -4.14 -11.46
N GLU A 117 -12.57 -3.40 -12.20
CA GLU A 117 -11.98 -3.78 -13.50
C GLU A 117 -11.11 -5.05 -13.50
N ARG A 118 -10.77 -5.62 -12.34
CA ARG A 118 -9.93 -6.84 -12.24
C ARG A 118 -10.70 -8.14 -12.07
N GLY A 119 -12.01 -8.09 -11.88
CA GLY A 119 -12.83 -9.30 -11.75
C GLY A 119 -12.43 -10.22 -10.58
N CYS A 120 -11.92 -9.66 -9.47
CA CYS A 120 -11.62 -10.42 -8.25
C CYS A 120 -12.90 -11.09 -7.74
N LYS A 121 -12.82 -12.39 -7.41
CA LYS A 121 -13.99 -13.23 -7.08
C LYS A 121 -14.20 -13.38 -5.57
N LYS A 122 -13.17 -13.07 -4.77
CA LYS A 122 -13.26 -12.99 -3.30
C LYS A 122 -13.61 -11.57 -2.83
N GLY A 123 -14.43 -11.50 -1.78
CA GLY A 123 -14.85 -10.24 -1.13
C GLY A 123 -13.84 -9.70 -0.13
N SER A 124 -13.77 -8.35 -0.05
CA SER A 124 -12.73 -7.59 0.66
C SER A 124 -12.60 -7.89 2.15
N GLY A 125 -11.41 -7.59 2.70
CA GLY A 125 -10.99 -7.93 4.07
C GLY A 125 -10.84 -6.75 5.03
N MET A 126 -10.39 -5.58 4.55
CA MET A 126 -10.22 -4.26 5.20
C MET A 126 -10.12 -4.27 6.73
N HIS A 127 -11.24 -4.38 7.47
CA HIS A 127 -11.22 -4.43 8.94
C HIS A 127 -10.30 -5.52 9.52
N TRP A 128 -10.32 -6.72 8.94
CA TRP A 128 -9.44 -7.82 9.36
C TRP A 128 -7.98 -7.59 8.95
N ASP A 129 -7.78 -6.80 7.91
CA ASP A 129 -6.49 -6.43 7.35
C ASP A 129 -5.83 -5.36 8.24
N LEU A 130 -6.62 -4.43 8.80
CA LEU A 130 -6.19 -3.49 9.84
C LEU A 130 -5.74 -4.17 11.14
N VAL A 131 -6.48 -5.16 11.65
CA VAL A 131 -6.09 -5.92 12.87
C VAL A 131 -4.79 -6.69 12.65
N LEU A 132 -4.66 -7.38 11.51
CA LEU A 132 -3.47 -8.18 11.22
C LEU A 132 -2.24 -7.30 10.93
N MET A 133 -2.43 -6.09 10.38
CA MET A 133 -1.38 -5.06 10.32
C MET A 133 -0.89 -4.67 11.72
N GLY A 134 -1.81 -4.35 12.65
CA GLY A 134 -1.46 -3.98 14.03
C GLY A 134 -0.69 -5.08 14.78
N ILE A 135 -1.09 -6.35 14.59
CA ILE A 135 -0.38 -7.52 15.14
C ILE A 135 1.02 -7.66 14.52
N CYS A 136 1.14 -7.50 13.19
CA CYS A 136 2.42 -7.57 12.50
C CYS A 136 3.38 -6.45 12.95
N ALA A 137 2.89 -5.21 13.06
CA ALA A 137 3.67 -4.07 13.54
C ALA A 137 4.18 -4.25 14.98
N PHE A 138 3.36 -4.80 15.87
CA PHE A 138 3.79 -5.15 17.23
C PHE A 138 4.85 -6.26 17.24
N LEU A 139 4.67 -7.33 16.45
CA LEU A 139 5.66 -8.42 16.37
C LEU A 139 6.99 -7.94 15.77
N CYS A 140 6.97 -7.13 14.71
CA CYS A 140 8.18 -6.51 14.16
C CYS A 140 8.89 -5.66 15.23
N SER A 141 8.12 -4.86 15.98
CA SER A 141 8.64 -4.06 17.08
C SER A 141 9.24 -4.92 18.22
N LEU A 142 8.64 -6.06 18.53
CA LEU A 142 9.09 -7.01 19.57
C LEU A 142 10.47 -7.60 19.26
N PHE A 143 10.75 -7.86 17.98
CA PHE A 143 12.01 -8.39 17.49
C PHE A 143 13.00 -7.31 17.02
N GLY A 144 12.64 -6.02 17.11
CA GLY A 144 13.46 -4.91 16.62
C GLY A 144 13.59 -4.85 15.09
N LEU A 145 12.77 -5.61 14.37
CA LEU A 145 12.68 -5.61 12.91
C LEU A 145 11.94 -4.35 12.43
N PRO A 146 12.25 -3.82 11.22
CA PRO A 146 11.55 -2.66 10.65
C PRO A 146 10.05 -2.92 10.53
N TRP A 147 9.23 -1.88 10.65
CA TRP A 147 7.79 -2.02 10.49
C TRP A 147 7.45 -2.38 9.03
N MET A 148 6.60 -3.39 8.84
CA MET A 148 6.22 -3.90 7.52
C MET A 148 4.83 -3.38 7.11
N CYS A 149 4.70 -3.05 5.84
CA CYS A 149 3.53 -2.34 5.28
C CYS A 149 3.12 -3.02 3.97
N ALA A 150 1.88 -2.80 3.52
CA ALA A 150 1.44 -3.29 2.22
C ALA A 150 2.16 -2.56 1.07
N ALA A 151 3.01 -3.28 0.33
CA ALA A 151 3.75 -2.72 -0.79
C ALA A 151 2.87 -2.70 -2.05
N ALA A 152 2.27 -1.54 -2.36
CA ALA A 152 1.39 -1.36 -3.52
C ALA A 152 1.99 -1.91 -4.83
N VAL A 153 3.14 -1.39 -5.26
CA VAL A 153 3.82 -1.75 -6.52
C VAL A 153 4.05 -3.26 -6.66
N GLN A 154 4.44 -3.93 -5.57
CA GLN A 154 4.75 -5.36 -5.56
C GLN A 154 3.48 -6.23 -5.52
N SER A 155 2.47 -5.82 -4.75
CA SER A 155 1.16 -6.49 -4.70
C SER A 155 0.46 -6.41 -6.05
N LEU A 156 0.54 -5.24 -6.71
CA LEU A 156 0.02 -5.02 -8.06
C LEU A 156 0.73 -5.87 -9.12
N ALA A 157 2.06 -5.95 -9.06
CA ALA A 157 2.84 -6.80 -9.95
C ALA A 157 2.43 -8.28 -9.80
N HIS A 158 2.27 -8.74 -8.56
CA HIS A 158 1.81 -10.10 -8.24
C HIS A 158 0.38 -10.38 -8.73
N CYS A 159 -0.57 -9.46 -8.53
CA CYS A 159 -1.90 -9.59 -9.12
C CYS A 159 -1.88 -9.56 -10.66
N SER A 160 -1.01 -8.74 -11.27
CA SER A 160 -0.93 -8.65 -12.73
C SER A 160 -0.41 -9.95 -13.36
N SER A 161 0.55 -10.64 -12.73
CA SER A 161 1.03 -11.94 -13.19
C SER A 161 0.03 -13.08 -12.96
N LEU A 162 -0.99 -12.85 -12.13
CA LEU A 162 -2.12 -13.74 -11.87
C LEU A 162 -3.40 -13.36 -12.64
N SER A 163 -3.35 -12.31 -13.45
CA SER A 163 -4.50 -11.83 -14.24
C SER A 163 -4.63 -12.58 -15.56
N VAL A 164 -5.85 -13.07 -15.85
CA VAL A 164 -6.17 -13.75 -17.11
C VAL A 164 -6.90 -12.75 -18.02
N MET A 165 -6.41 -12.55 -19.24
CA MET A 165 -7.02 -11.65 -20.21
C MET A 165 -8.20 -12.31 -20.94
N LYS A 166 -9.24 -11.53 -21.24
CA LYS A 166 -10.36 -11.96 -22.10
C LYS A 166 -9.86 -12.27 -23.51
N LYS A 167 -10.48 -13.28 -24.15
CA LYS A 167 -10.26 -13.62 -25.56
C LYS A 167 -11.10 -12.71 -26.45
N THR A 168 -10.66 -11.47 -26.62
CA THR A 168 -11.37 -10.46 -27.43
C THR A 168 -10.88 -10.46 -28.88
N ALA A 169 -11.68 -9.93 -29.81
CA ALA A 169 -11.36 -9.90 -31.24
C ALA A 169 -10.15 -8.98 -31.56
N PRO A 170 -9.38 -9.25 -32.64
CA PRO A 170 -8.23 -8.43 -33.01
C PRO A 170 -8.57 -6.94 -33.11
N GLY A 171 -7.76 -6.08 -32.48
CA GLY A 171 -7.95 -4.62 -32.46
C GLY A 171 -8.69 -4.06 -31.25
N THR A 172 -9.41 -4.89 -30.49
CA THR A 172 -10.02 -4.45 -29.21
C THR A 172 -9.00 -4.42 -28.06
N ARG A 173 -9.22 -3.56 -27.06
CA ARG A 173 -8.33 -3.43 -25.90
C ARG A 173 -8.39 -4.71 -25.04
N PRO A 174 -7.24 -5.29 -24.61
CA PRO A 174 -7.24 -6.46 -23.74
C PRO A 174 -7.77 -6.07 -22.36
N GLU A 175 -8.90 -6.66 -21.97
CA GLU A 175 -9.53 -6.51 -20.67
C GLU A 175 -9.20 -7.72 -19.80
N VAL A 176 -9.06 -7.52 -18.48
CA VAL A 176 -8.90 -8.62 -17.52
C VAL A 176 -10.25 -9.32 -17.33
N ASP A 177 -10.25 -10.64 -17.41
CA ASP A 177 -11.45 -11.46 -17.18
C ASP A 177 -11.63 -11.76 -15.68
N TYR A 178 -10.57 -12.27 -15.05
CA TYR A 178 -10.47 -12.49 -13.61
C TYR A 178 -9.01 -12.63 -13.17
N VAL A 179 -8.77 -12.50 -11.86
CA VAL A 179 -7.48 -12.77 -11.22
C VAL A 179 -7.53 -14.12 -10.50
N LEU A 180 -6.46 -14.91 -10.62
CA LEU A 180 -6.27 -16.17 -9.90
C LEU A 180 -5.78 -15.90 -8.47
N GLU A 181 -6.70 -15.91 -7.51
CA GLU A 181 -6.40 -15.64 -6.10
C GLU A 181 -5.81 -16.87 -5.39
N GLN A 182 -4.48 -16.90 -5.24
CA GLN A 182 -3.71 -18.04 -4.72
C GLN A 182 -2.89 -17.70 -3.46
N ARG A 183 -2.85 -18.60 -2.47
CA ARG A 183 -1.97 -18.50 -1.27
C ARG A 183 -0.54 -18.96 -1.52
N VAL A 184 -0.36 -19.98 -2.36
CA VAL A 184 0.91 -20.71 -2.53
C VAL A 184 2.03 -19.79 -3.03
N THR A 185 1.74 -18.87 -3.95
CA THR A 185 2.73 -17.92 -4.49
C THR A 185 3.21 -16.90 -3.45
N THR A 186 2.43 -16.61 -2.41
CA THR A 186 2.86 -15.73 -1.32
C THR A 186 3.76 -16.47 -0.32
N ILE A 187 3.43 -17.72 0.02
CA ILE A 187 4.28 -18.59 0.84
C ILE A 187 5.59 -18.94 0.11
N GLY A 188 5.53 -19.23 -1.19
CA GLY A 188 6.71 -19.54 -2.01
C GLY A 188 7.69 -18.37 -2.10
N VAL A 189 7.19 -17.15 -2.26
CA VAL A 189 8.03 -15.94 -2.29
C VAL A 189 8.68 -15.66 -0.93
N SER A 190 7.94 -15.78 0.19
CA SER A 190 8.54 -15.55 1.52
C SER A 190 9.57 -16.63 1.90
N LEU A 191 9.30 -17.90 1.57
CA LEU A 191 10.26 -18.99 1.75
C LEU A 191 11.51 -18.79 0.89
N LEU A 192 11.36 -18.37 -0.37
CA LEU A 192 12.50 -18.10 -1.25
C LEU A 192 13.34 -16.92 -0.77
N ILE A 193 12.72 -15.84 -0.27
CA ILE A 193 13.44 -14.72 0.36
C ILE A 193 14.23 -15.19 1.59
N GLY A 194 13.63 -16.02 2.45
CA GLY A 194 14.31 -16.60 3.62
C GLY A 194 15.50 -17.51 3.23
N LEU A 195 15.33 -18.34 2.20
CA LEU A 195 16.38 -19.21 1.69
C LEU A 195 17.55 -18.41 1.08
N ILE A 196 17.24 -17.34 0.33
CA ILE A 196 18.24 -16.43 -0.25
C ILE A 196 19.00 -15.67 0.84
N ALA A 197 18.31 -15.20 1.89
CA ALA A 197 18.93 -14.55 3.03
C ALA A 197 19.94 -15.45 3.75
N PHE A 198 19.66 -16.76 3.86
CA PHE A 198 20.59 -17.75 4.41
C PHE A 198 21.76 -18.07 3.45
N GLY A 199 21.50 -18.07 2.14
CA GLY A 199 22.49 -18.35 1.08
C GLY A 199 23.41 -17.20 0.67
N GLY A 200 23.49 -16.13 1.47
CA GLY A 200 23.92 -14.78 1.03
C GLY A 200 25.23 -14.65 0.24
N ASN A 201 26.22 -15.53 0.41
CA ASN A 201 27.48 -15.47 -0.34
C ASN A 201 27.37 -15.93 -1.80
N TYR A 202 26.33 -16.70 -2.16
CA TYR A 202 26.19 -17.33 -3.48
C TYR A 202 25.42 -16.49 -4.51
N LEU A 203 24.62 -15.51 -4.09
CA LEU A 203 23.71 -14.78 -4.97
C LEU A 203 24.13 -13.32 -5.21
N ARG A 204 25.22 -13.13 -5.95
CA ARG A 204 25.72 -11.80 -6.37
C ARG A 204 25.02 -11.31 -7.64
N LEU A 205 23.82 -10.77 -7.51
CA LEU A 205 23.09 -10.15 -8.62
C LEU A 205 23.60 -8.72 -8.91
N PRO A 206 23.80 -8.33 -10.18
CA PRO A 206 24.21 -6.97 -10.51
C PRO A 206 23.06 -5.98 -10.25
N LEU A 207 23.33 -4.94 -9.46
CA LEU A 207 22.37 -3.89 -9.09
C LEU A 207 21.68 -3.26 -10.32
N ALA A 208 22.39 -3.13 -11.44
CA ALA A 208 21.84 -2.64 -12.71
C ALA A 208 20.63 -3.46 -13.21
N SER A 209 20.64 -4.79 -13.02
CA SER A 209 19.51 -5.65 -13.41
C SER A 209 18.29 -5.42 -12.52
N LEU A 210 18.51 -5.20 -11.21
CA LEU A 210 17.44 -4.88 -10.26
C LEU A 210 16.77 -3.53 -10.60
N PHE A 211 17.55 -2.51 -11.01
CA PHE A 211 16.99 -1.25 -11.48
C PHE A 211 16.17 -1.41 -12.78
N GLY A 212 16.61 -2.27 -13.71
CA GLY A 212 15.83 -2.59 -14.92
C GLY A 212 14.47 -3.22 -14.60
N VAL A 213 14.45 -4.21 -13.71
CA VAL A 213 13.19 -4.84 -13.24
C VAL A 213 12.31 -3.83 -12.49
N PHE A 214 12.90 -3.00 -11.61
CA PHE A 214 12.15 -1.98 -10.87
C PHE A 214 11.51 -0.95 -11.81
N LEU A 215 12.24 -0.48 -12.84
CA LEU A 215 11.72 0.44 -13.85
C LEU A 215 10.56 -0.19 -14.65
N TYR A 216 10.70 -1.46 -15.06
CA TYR A 216 9.63 -2.20 -15.73
C TYR A 216 8.36 -2.29 -14.86
N LEU A 217 8.51 -2.63 -13.58
CA LEU A 217 7.39 -2.70 -12.62
C LEU A 217 6.73 -1.33 -12.39
N GLY A 218 7.51 -0.25 -12.36
CA GLY A 218 7.00 1.12 -12.31
C GLY A 218 6.14 1.45 -13.53
N VAL A 219 6.70 1.30 -14.73
CA VAL A 219 6.00 1.62 -15.99
C VAL A 219 4.76 0.76 -16.19
N MET A 220 4.80 -0.54 -15.87
CA MET A 220 3.64 -1.43 -16.03
C MET A 220 2.48 -1.02 -15.12
N ASN A 221 2.77 -0.60 -13.88
CA ASN A 221 1.73 -0.14 -12.95
C ASN A 221 1.08 1.20 -13.37
N LEU A 222 1.82 2.09 -14.04
CA LEU A 222 1.27 3.35 -14.57
C LEU A 222 0.23 3.15 -15.68
N ARG A 223 0.32 2.06 -16.46
CA ARG A 223 -0.63 1.75 -17.55
C ARG A 223 -2.08 1.59 -17.07
N GLY A 224 -2.30 1.30 -15.80
CA GLY A 224 -3.63 1.20 -15.20
C GLY A 224 -4.24 2.52 -14.72
N VAL A 225 -3.51 3.64 -14.74
CA VAL A 225 -3.90 4.88 -14.05
C VAL A 225 -4.61 5.85 -14.99
N GLN A 226 -5.86 6.24 -14.68
CA GLN A 226 -6.67 7.15 -15.51
C GLN A 226 -5.99 8.50 -15.78
N LEU A 227 -5.23 9.04 -14.81
CA LEU A 227 -4.44 10.27 -14.99
C LEU A 227 -3.41 10.12 -16.13
N ILE A 228 -2.71 8.99 -16.22
CA ILE A 228 -1.72 8.74 -17.28
C ILE A 228 -2.42 8.61 -18.64
N HIS A 229 -3.58 7.95 -18.70
CA HIS A 229 -4.40 7.93 -19.94
C HIS A 229 -4.80 9.34 -20.37
N ARG A 230 -5.22 10.22 -19.46
CA ARG A 230 -5.58 11.62 -19.77
C ARG A 230 -4.37 12.46 -20.21
N ILE A 231 -3.22 12.30 -19.56
CA ILE A 231 -1.97 12.98 -19.96
C ILE A 231 -1.54 12.52 -21.37
N VAL A 232 -1.64 11.23 -21.67
CA VAL A 232 -1.35 10.71 -23.03
C VAL A 232 -2.37 11.21 -24.04
N LEU A 233 -3.66 11.30 -23.66
CA LEU A 233 -4.73 11.80 -24.53
C LEU A 233 -4.47 13.24 -25.00
N PHE A 234 -3.91 14.09 -24.14
CA PHE A 234 -3.51 15.46 -24.49
C PHE A 234 -2.47 15.54 -25.62
N PHE A 235 -1.66 14.48 -25.82
CA PHE A 235 -0.67 14.40 -26.90
C PHE A 235 -1.15 13.58 -28.12
N ILE A 236 -2.38 13.07 -28.11
CA ILE A 236 -2.97 12.35 -29.24
C ILE A 236 -3.82 13.33 -30.06
N PRO A 237 -3.56 13.50 -31.37
CA PRO A 237 -4.39 14.35 -32.22
C PRO A 237 -5.79 13.72 -32.42
N LYS A 238 -6.83 14.57 -32.49
CA LYS A 238 -8.27 14.20 -32.44
C LYS A 238 -8.63 12.95 -33.26
N LYS A 239 -8.09 12.81 -34.47
CA LYS A 239 -8.29 11.66 -35.39
C LYS A 239 -8.00 10.26 -34.80
N TYR A 240 -7.24 10.16 -33.70
CA TYR A 240 -6.93 8.88 -33.03
C TYR A 240 -7.48 8.83 -31.60
N LEU A 241 -8.47 9.67 -31.27
CA LEU A 241 -9.20 9.59 -30.01
C LEU A 241 -9.85 8.20 -29.89
N PRO A 242 -9.64 7.48 -28.78
CA PRO A 242 -10.25 6.18 -28.56
C PRO A 242 -11.69 6.35 -28.08
N ASP A 243 -12.59 5.53 -28.62
CA ASP A 243 -14.00 5.48 -28.22
C ASP A 243 -14.13 5.17 -26.72
N THR A 244 -14.30 6.24 -25.95
CA THR A 244 -14.37 6.27 -24.49
C THR A 244 -15.23 7.46 -24.11
N ARG A 245 -16.00 7.34 -23.02
CA ARG A 245 -16.95 8.39 -22.59
C ARG A 245 -16.35 9.80 -22.54
N TYR A 246 -15.08 9.93 -22.14
CA TYR A 246 -14.37 11.22 -22.05
C TYR A 246 -13.90 11.80 -23.39
N ALA A 247 -13.86 10.99 -24.46
CA ALA A 247 -13.53 11.43 -25.81
C ALA A 247 -14.79 11.79 -26.60
N GLN A 248 -15.87 11.02 -26.43
CA GLN A 248 -17.19 11.32 -26.99
C GLN A 248 -17.72 12.70 -26.54
N GLU A 249 -17.43 13.08 -25.29
CA GLU A 249 -17.79 14.38 -24.70
C GLU A 249 -17.03 15.56 -25.33
N ILE A 250 -15.98 15.31 -26.12
CA ILE A 250 -15.19 16.34 -26.85
C ILE A 250 -15.57 16.38 -28.35
N ASP A 251 -15.90 15.23 -28.96
CA ASP A 251 -16.46 15.18 -30.32
C ASP A 251 -17.88 15.78 -30.38
N GLY A 252 -18.64 15.70 -29.28
CA GLY A 252 -20.00 16.23 -29.20
C GLY A 252 -20.09 17.75 -29.35
N ASP A 253 -19.25 18.51 -28.63
CA ASP A 253 -19.25 19.98 -28.68
C ASP A 253 -18.97 20.52 -30.09
N GLU A 254 -18.04 19.89 -30.86
CA GLU A 254 -17.74 20.32 -32.23
C GLU A 254 -18.77 19.85 -33.28
N SER A 255 -19.58 18.83 -32.99
CA SER A 255 -20.66 18.42 -33.89
C SER A 255 -21.83 19.43 -33.92
N GLU A 256 -22.02 20.20 -32.85
CA GLU A 256 -22.96 21.34 -32.85
C GLU A 256 -22.38 22.55 -33.61
N ASP A 257 -21.04 22.72 -33.64
CA ASP A 257 -20.37 23.82 -34.36
C ASP A 257 -20.16 23.55 -35.88
N GLU A 258 -19.97 22.30 -36.32
CA GLU A 258 -19.81 21.98 -37.76
C GLU A 258 -21.13 22.02 -38.55
N ASP A 259 -22.26 21.67 -37.92
CA ASP A 259 -23.58 21.69 -38.57
C ASP A 259 -24.06 23.13 -38.89
N ASP A 260 -23.65 24.13 -38.10
CA ASP A 260 -23.96 25.56 -38.33
C ASP A 260 -23.16 26.20 -39.49
N PHE A 261 -22.10 25.54 -39.99
CA PHE A 261 -21.29 26.04 -41.12
C PHE A 261 -21.83 25.64 -42.50
N TYR A 262 -22.84 24.76 -42.58
CA TYR A 262 -23.43 24.31 -43.85
C TYR A 262 -24.96 24.46 -43.88
N ASP A 263 -25.45 25.70 -43.73
CA ASP A 263 -26.83 26.04 -44.07
C ASP A 263 -26.96 26.32 -45.59
N PRO A 264 -27.62 25.43 -46.39
CA PRO A 264 -27.83 25.65 -47.82
C PRO A 264 -28.90 26.70 -48.15
N THR A 265 -29.47 27.39 -47.15
CA THR A 265 -30.50 28.42 -47.34
C THR A 265 -29.99 29.87 -47.31
N LEU A 266 -28.71 30.09 -47.03
CA LEU A 266 -28.10 31.44 -47.09
C LEU A 266 -27.91 31.91 -48.56
N PRO A 267 -28.44 33.08 -48.94
CA PRO A 267 -28.21 33.65 -50.27
C PRO A 267 -26.77 34.19 -50.41
N VAL A 268 -26.19 33.97 -51.59
CA VAL A 268 -24.83 34.37 -52.02
C VAL A 268 -24.70 35.89 -52.20
#